data_AF-I0WS75-F1
#
_entry.id   AF-I0WS75-F1
#
_cell.length_a   1.000
_cell.length_b   1.000
_cell.length_c   1.000
_cell.angle_alpha   90.00
_cell.angle_beta   90.00
_cell.angle_gamma   90.00
#
_symmetry.space_group_name_H-M   'P 1'
#
loop_
_entity.id
_entity.type
_entity.pdbx_description
1 polymer ?
#
loop_
_entity_poly.entity_id
_entity_poly.type
_entity_poly.pdbx_seq_one_letter_code
_entity_poly.pdbx_strand_id
1 'polypeptide(L)'
;MCSLLAGVAAPTGSAAPPGGGHNPYPLDDTLRMNQMQTMGTHNSYHTGLIPQGLPPSVAASFPGYTLPQITAALDYRHKPLTEQLDNLGVRHMVFDVYADPQGGRYADAPMLAEVGAPTRMADPAWNEPGMKVFHVPQVDQQTSCVKFTQCLRELNAWSDRNPGHLPFMVVVEIKDIDVMNTDPHPPLSPWGPGDYNRLDAEIRSVVGNKLITPDDVQGKYPTLEAAVKDNGC
;
A
#
# COMPACT_ATOMS: atom_id res chain seq x y z
N MET A 1 7.69 2.77 -38.39
CA MET A 1 6.54 3.65 -38.70
C MET A 1 5.51 2.84 -39.46
N CYS A 2 4.41 2.48 -38.78
CA CYS A 2 3.16 1.95 -39.32
C CYS A 2 2.22 1.87 -38.10
N SER A 3 1.51 2.94 -37.76
CA SER A 3 0.15 3.29 -38.21
C SER A 3 -0.86 2.94 -37.13
N LEU A 4 -1.23 3.97 -36.36
CA LEU A 4 -2.43 4.01 -35.51
C LEU A 4 -3.67 3.72 -36.37
N LEU A 5 -4.56 2.86 -35.87
CA LEU A 5 -5.97 2.86 -36.28
C LEU A 5 -6.79 3.57 -35.20
N ALA A 6 -7.20 4.80 -35.51
CA ALA A 6 -8.27 5.50 -34.81
C ALA A 6 -9.61 5.12 -35.46
N GLY A 7 -10.47 4.42 -34.72
CA GLY A 7 -11.84 4.14 -35.14
C GLY A 7 -12.77 5.25 -34.67
N VAL A 8 -13.31 6.02 -35.61
CA VAL A 8 -14.44 6.95 -35.40
C VAL A 8 -15.73 6.14 -35.49
N ALA A 9 -16.58 6.20 -34.46
CA ALA A 9 -17.96 5.75 -34.52
C ALA A 9 -18.89 6.97 -34.41
N ALA A 10 -19.69 7.22 -35.46
CA ALA A 10 -20.74 8.24 -35.47
C ALA A 10 -22.00 7.71 -34.74
N PRO A 11 -22.78 8.57 -34.05
CA PRO A 11 -23.91 8.14 -33.26
C PRO A 11 -25.16 8.01 -34.13
N THR A 12 -25.72 6.81 -34.23
CA THR A 12 -27.12 6.62 -34.63
C THR A 12 -27.90 6.20 -33.39
N GLY A 13 -28.62 7.16 -32.82
CA GLY A 13 -29.52 6.93 -31.71
C GLY A 13 -30.78 6.21 -32.17
N SER A 14 -30.93 4.96 -31.77
CA SER A 14 -32.21 4.26 -31.69
C SER A 14 -32.40 3.88 -30.23
N ALA A 15 -33.32 4.58 -29.56
CA ALA A 15 -33.70 4.30 -28.18
C ALA A 15 -34.32 2.90 -28.09
N ALA A 16 -33.66 1.99 -27.39
CA ALA A 16 -34.26 0.74 -26.95
C ALA A 16 -35.29 1.03 -25.84
N PRO A 17 -36.37 0.22 -25.73
CA PRO A 17 -37.35 0.40 -24.67
C PRO A 17 -36.73 0.11 -23.29
N PRO A 18 -37.29 0.63 -22.19
CA PRO A 18 -36.83 0.30 -20.84
C PRO A 18 -37.20 -1.16 -20.54
N GLY A 19 -36.31 -2.08 -20.93
CA GLY A 19 -36.35 -3.46 -20.50
C GLY A 19 -36.16 -3.51 -18.98
N GLY A 20 -37.07 -4.22 -18.31
CA GLY A 20 -37.14 -4.29 -16.85
C GLY A 20 -35.80 -4.53 -16.19
N GLY A 21 -35.58 -3.84 -15.07
CA GLY A 21 -34.36 -3.89 -14.27
C GLY A 21 -33.92 -5.33 -14.01
N HIS A 22 -32.96 -5.79 -14.79
CA HIS A 22 -32.02 -6.78 -14.31
C HIS A 22 -31.16 -6.06 -13.29
N ASN A 23 -31.41 -6.35 -12.02
CA ASN A 23 -30.39 -6.24 -10.99
C ASN A 23 -29.19 -7.05 -11.52
N PRO A 24 -28.03 -6.44 -11.85
CA PRO A 24 -26.99 -7.11 -12.62
C PRO A 24 -26.14 -8.07 -11.75
N TYR A 25 -26.83 -8.89 -10.95
CA TYR A 25 -26.39 -9.81 -9.89
C TYR A 25 -25.98 -9.16 -8.56
N PRO A 26 -26.52 -9.61 -7.41
CA PRO A 26 -25.71 -9.79 -6.23
C PRO A 26 -25.09 -11.18 -6.33
N LEU A 27 -23.92 -11.28 -6.99
CA LEU A 27 -23.09 -12.48 -6.85
C LEU A 27 -22.44 -12.50 -5.45
N ASP A 28 -22.79 -11.59 -4.55
CA ASP A 28 -22.25 -11.45 -3.19
C ASP A 28 -22.31 -12.76 -2.38
N ASP A 29 -23.30 -13.63 -2.64
CA ASP A 29 -23.43 -14.96 -2.02
C ASP A 29 -22.95 -16.13 -2.90
N THR A 30 -22.47 -15.83 -4.11
CA THR A 30 -22.09 -16.84 -5.13
C THR A 30 -20.60 -16.79 -5.47
N LEU A 31 -20.03 -15.60 -5.60
CA LEU A 31 -18.62 -15.39 -5.92
C LEU A 31 -17.76 -15.64 -4.70
N ARG A 32 -16.71 -16.42 -4.91
CA ARG A 32 -15.63 -16.62 -3.96
C ARG A 32 -14.57 -15.52 -4.15
N MET A 33 -13.86 -15.17 -3.09
CA MET A 33 -12.76 -14.19 -3.14
C MET A 33 -11.70 -14.54 -4.19
N ASN A 34 -11.37 -15.82 -4.39
CA ASN A 34 -10.43 -16.30 -5.39
C ASN A 34 -10.97 -16.27 -6.84
N GLN A 35 -12.24 -15.88 -7.03
CA GLN A 35 -12.85 -15.64 -8.34
C GLN A 35 -12.92 -14.14 -8.66
N MET A 36 -12.58 -13.27 -7.71
CA MET A 36 -12.57 -11.83 -7.91
C MET A 36 -11.27 -11.36 -8.55
N GLN A 37 -11.38 -10.45 -9.52
CA GLN A 37 -10.27 -9.65 -10.01
C GLN A 37 -10.45 -8.21 -9.53
N THR A 38 -9.39 -7.63 -8.99
CA THR A 38 -9.44 -6.31 -8.40
C THR A 38 -8.29 -5.45 -8.89
N MET A 39 -8.49 -4.13 -8.87
CA MET A 39 -7.40 -3.18 -9.07
C MET A 39 -6.70 -2.92 -7.74
N GLY A 40 -5.38 -2.80 -7.82
CA GLY A 40 -4.53 -2.48 -6.69
C GLY A 40 -3.63 -1.29 -6.93
N THR A 41 -3.12 -0.71 -5.84
CA THR A 41 -2.07 0.31 -5.86
C THR A 41 -0.82 -0.26 -5.19
N HIS A 42 0.34 -0.06 -5.84
CA HIS A 42 1.64 -0.35 -5.25
C HIS A 42 2.11 0.85 -4.45
N ASN A 43 2.57 0.62 -3.21
CA ASN A 43 2.91 1.66 -2.24
C ASN A 43 1.76 2.65 -2.00
N SER A 44 0.60 2.13 -1.62
CA SER A 44 -0.67 2.88 -1.52
C SER A 44 -0.59 4.12 -0.62
N TYR A 45 0.38 4.17 0.29
CA TYR A 45 0.62 5.27 1.21
C TYR A 45 1.38 6.46 0.58
N HIS A 46 2.02 6.27 -0.58
CA HIS A 46 3.01 7.19 -1.15
C HIS A 46 2.38 8.50 -1.67
N THR A 47 2.91 9.64 -1.21
CA THR A 47 2.37 10.98 -1.50
C THR A 47 3.23 11.79 -2.48
N GLY A 48 4.18 11.17 -3.16
CA GLY A 48 5.16 11.83 -4.02
C GLY A 48 6.38 12.30 -3.24
N LEU A 49 7.43 12.65 -3.98
CA LEU A 49 8.66 13.14 -3.38
C LEU A 49 8.47 14.53 -2.77
N ILE A 50 9.43 14.91 -1.91
CA ILE A 50 9.53 16.30 -1.46
C ILE A 50 9.81 17.23 -2.65
N PRO A 51 9.36 18.50 -2.61
CA PRO A 51 9.54 19.43 -3.73
C PRO A 51 11.01 19.69 -4.13
N GLN A 52 11.94 19.49 -3.19
CA GLN A 52 13.38 19.65 -3.42
C GLN A 52 13.98 18.52 -4.26
N GLY A 53 13.26 17.40 -4.44
CA GLY A 53 13.72 16.22 -5.15
C GLY A 53 14.59 15.28 -4.31
N LEU A 54 15.34 14.41 -4.98
CA LEU A 54 16.19 13.40 -4.34
C LEU A 54 17.59 13.95 -4.04
N PRO A 55 18.23 13.52 -2.93
CA PRO A 55 19.65 13.74 -2.70
C PRO A 55 20.50 13.27 -3.89
N PRO A 56 21.37 14.12 -4.48
CA PRO A 56 22.20 13.74 -5.62
C PRO A 56 23.08 12.51 -5.40
N SER A 57 23.51 12.26 -4.16
CA SER A 57 24.29 11.07 -3.78
C SER A 57 23.59 9.74 -4.10
N VAL A 58 22.25 9.72 -4.20
CA VAL A 58 21.47 8.55 -4.62
C VAL A 58 21.93 7.99 -5.97
N ALA A 59 22.38 8.84 -6.89
CA ALA A 59 22.82 8.40 -8.21
C ALA A 59 24.02 7.44 -8.16
N ALA A 60 24.82 7.47 -7.09
CA ALA A 60 25.95 6.57 -6.91
C ALA A 60 25.51 5.10 -6.76
N SER A 61 24.30 4.85 -6.26
CA SER A 61 23.74 3.51 -6.05
C SER A 61 23.14 2.90 -7.32
N PHE A 62 22.97 3.68 -8.39
CA PHE A 62 22.32 3.27 -9.64
C PHE A 62 23.22 3.53 -10.86
N PRO A 63 24.35 2.81 -11.00
CA PRO A 63 25.23 2.97 -12.15
C PRO A 63 24.45 2.69 -13.45
N GLY A 64 24.51 3.64 -14.38
CA GLY A 64 23.78 3.57 -15.65
C GLY A 64 22.47 4.35 -15.70
N TYR A 65 22.02 4.92 -14.58
CA TYR A 65 20.87 5.82 -14.52
C TYR A 65 21.30 7.22 -14.10
N THR A 66 20.70 8.23 -14.73
CA THR A 66 20.87 9.64 -14.34
C THR A 66 19.92 9.97 -13.19
N LEU A 67 20.28 10.95 -12.37
CA LEU A 67 19.41 11.42 -11.28
C LEU A 67 17.99 11.77 -11.76
N PRO A 68 17.78 12.49 -12.89
CA PRO A 68 16.43 12.72 -13.41
C PRO A 68 15.64 11.46 -13.75
N GLN A 69 16.29 10.40 -14.25
CA GLN A 69 15.61 9.12 -14.52
C GLN A 69 15.18 8.42 -13.22
N ILE A 70 16.03 8.47 -12.20
CA ILE A 70 15.72 7.91 -10.87
C ILE A 70 14.57 8.69 -10.24
N THR A 71 14.64 10.02 -10.25
CA THR A 71 13.56 10.90 -9.76
C THR A 71 12.24 10.61 -10.48
N ALA A 72 12.25 10.50 -11.82
CA ALA A 72 11.03 10.20 -12.57
C ALA A 72 10.42 8.82 -12.24
N ALA A 73 11.24 7.85 -11.85
CA ALA A 73 10.76 6.53 -11.44
C ALA A 73 10.16 6.53 -10.01
N LEU A 74 10.61 7.45 -9.15
CA LEU A 74 10.18 7.54 -7.75
C LEU A 74 9.08 8.58 -7.51
N ASP A 75 8.97 9.60 -8.35
CA ASP A 75 8.02 10.70 -8.20
C ASP A 75 6.62 10.36 -8.75
N TYR A 76 6.00 9.35 -8.15
CA TYR A 76 4.57 9.05 -8.32
C TYR A 76 3.83 9.34 -7.02
N ARG A 77 2.50 9.40 -7.06
CA ARG A 77 1.70 9.58 -5.85
C ARG A 77 0.32 8.98 -6.00
N HIS A 78 -0.26 8.59 -4.87
CA HIS A 78 -1.63 8.17 -4.79
C HIS A 78 -2.53 9.23 -4.15
N LYS A 79 -3.84 9.03 -4.30
CA LYS A 79 -4.85 9.74 -3.51
C LYS A 79 -4.82 9.25 -2.06
N PRO A 80 -5.42 9.98 -1.10
CA PRO A 80 -5.63 9.47 0.26
C PRO A 80 -6.24 8.07 0.27
N LEU A 81 -5.94 7.25 1.28
CA LEU A 81 -6.30 5.83 1.29
C LEU A 81 -7.81 5.64 1.17
N THR A 82 -8.62 6.46 1.85
CA THR A 82 -10.07 6.40 1.70
C THR A 82 -10.56 6.74 0.29
N GLU A 83 -9.94 7.71 -0.39
CA GLU A 83 -10.31 8.06 -1.78
C GLU A 83 -9.95 6.94 -2.77
N GLN A 84 -8.86 6.21 -2.51
CA GLN A 84 -8.52 5.01 -3.30
C GLN A 84 -9.62 3.95 -3.19
N LEU A 85 -10.19 3.74 -2.00
CA LEU A 85 -11.27 2.78 -1.76
C LEU A 85 -12.62 3.25 -2.34
N ASP A 86 -13.00 4.50 -2.07
CA ASP A 86 -14.31 5.05 -2.43
C ASP A 86 -14.39 5.39 -3.92
N ASN A 87 -13.52 6.26 -4.40
CA ASN A 87 -13.68 6.90 -5.69
C ASN A 87 -12.99 6.12 -6.81
N LEU A 88 -11.93 5.38 -6.48
CA LEU A 88 -11.12 4.66 -7.47
C LEU A 88 -11.39 3.14 -7.48
N GLY A 89 -12.17 2.63 -6.52
CA GLY A 89 -12.54 1.21 -6.46
C GLY A 89 -11.37 0.26 -6.18
N VAL A 90 -10.28 0.75 -5.59
CA VAL A 90 -9.12 -0.07 -5.22
C VAL A 90 -9.54 -1.11 -4.18
N ARG A 91 -9.13 -2.37 -4.35
CA ARG A 91 -9.35 -3.44 -3.37
C ARG A 91 -8.08 -4.25 -3.07
N HIS A 92 -6.93 -3.74 -3.49
CA HIS A 92 -5.63 -4.30 -3.15
C HIS A 92 -4.66 -3.15 -2.85
N MET A 93 -4.15 -3.09 -1.62
CA MET A 93 -3.28 -2.03 -1.14
C MET A 93 -1.96 -2.60 -0.63
N VAL A 94 -0.86 -1.92 -0.92
CA VAL A 94 0.48 -2.35 -0.55
C VAL A 94 1.10 -1.31 0.39
N PHE A 95 1.57 -1.76 1.54
CA PHE A 95 2.29 -0.94 2.51
C PHE A 95 3.69 -1.49 2.75
N ASP A 96 4.67 -0.61 2.56
CA ASP A 96 6.04 -0.85 2.98
C ASP A 96 6.13 -0.61 4.48
N VAL A 97 6.58 -1.61 5.23
CA VAL A 97 6.59 -1.57 6.69
C VAL A 97 7.99 -1.77 7.22
N TYR A 98 8.41 -0.83 8.07
CA TYR A 98 9.67 -0.85 8.81
C TYR A 98 9.41 -1.03 10.30
N ALA A 99 10.18 -1.92 10.94
CA ALA A 99 10.10 -2.12 12.37
C ALA A 99 10.80 -0.96 13.14
N ASP A 100 10.07 -0.34 14.06
CA ASP A 100 10.61 0.68 14.98
C ASP A 100 10.05 0.49 16.41
N PRO A 101 10.46 -0.57 17.12
CA PRO A 101 9.88 -0.91 18.42
C PRO A 101 10.19 0.10 19.54
N GLN A 102 11.18 0.97 19.36
CA GLN A 102 11.55 1.99 20.35
C GLN A 102 11.09 3.40 19.92
N GLY A 103 10.77 3.60 18.65
CA GLY A 103 10.48 4.91 18.09
C GLY A 103 11.75 5.67 17.73
N GLY A 104 11.62 6.62 16.81
CA GLY A 104 12.68 7.56 16.45
C GLY A 104 13.72 7.02 15.48
N ARG A 105 13.69 5.72 15.15
CA ARG A 105 14.67 5.06 14.28
C ARG A 105 14.79 5.71 12.90
N TYR A 106 13.66 6.20 12.39
CA TYR A 106 13.56 6.83 11.06
C TYR A 106 13.14 8.29 11.14
N ALA A 107 13.24 8.93 12.31
CA ALA A 107 12.83 10.31 12.48
C ALA A 107 13.82 11.32 11.87
N ASP A 108 15.05 10.89 11.59
CA ASP A 108 16.09 11.70 10.96
C ASP A 108 16.49 11.11 9.59
N ALA A 109 16.69 12.01 8.63
CA ALA A 109 17.00 11.76 7.24
C ALA A 109 18.15 12.69 6.78
N PRO A 110 19.41 12.44 7.18
CA PRO A 110 20.51 13.38 6.99
C PRO A 110 20.79 13.73 5.52
N MET A 111 20.61 12.80 4.59
CA MET A 111 20.82 13.03 3.15
C MET A 111 19.93 14.14 2.58
N LEU A 112 18.79 14.45 3.20
CA LEU A 112 17.92 15.54 2.76
C LEU A 112 18.60 16.93 2.86
N ALA A 113 19.69 17.05 3.61
CA ALA A 113 20.51 18.26 3.65
C ALA A 113 21.15 18.60 2.29
N GLU A 114 21.43 17.61 1.44
CA GLU A 114 22.03 17.83 0.12
C GLU A 114 21.15 18.68 -0.81
N VAL A 115 19.83 18.63 -0.59
CA VAL A 115 18.83 19.40 -1.34
C VAL A 115 18.24 20.55 -0.54
N GLY A 116 18.84 20.87 0.62
CA GLY A 116 18.39 21.97 1.49
C GLY A 116 17.04 21.72 2.15
N ALA A 117 16.61 20.46 2.28
CA ALA A 117 15.37 20.11 2.97
C ALA A 117 15.61 19.84 4.47
N PRO A 118 14.56 19.95 5.32
CA PRO A 118 14.66 19.55 6.72
C PRO A 118 15.04 18.09 6.86
N THR A 119 16.08 17.81 7.64
CA THR A 119 16.54 16.43 7.91
C THR A 119 15.72 15.75 9.00
N ARG A 120 15.02 16.51 9.85
CA ARG A 120 14.12 15.97 10.87
C ARG A 120 12.70 15.88 10.32
N MET A 121 12.08 14.71 10.43
CA MET A 121 10.69 14.54 10.05
C MET A 121 9.76 15.33 10.97
N ALA A 122 8.79 16.04 10.37
CA ALA A 122 7.95 16.99 11.09
C ALA A 122 6.86 16.32 11.95
N ASP A 123 6.32 15.18 11.50
CA ASP A 123 5.26 14.47 12.23
C ASP A 123 5.84 13.83 13.51
N PRO A 124 5.31 14.12 14.72
CA PRO A 124 5.80 13.53 15.96
C PRO A 124 5.70 11.99 15.97
N ALA A 125 4.81 11.40 15.17
CA ALA A 125 4.61 9.96 15.08
C ALA A 125 5.86 9.19 14.64
N TRP A 126 6.84 9.86 13.99
CA TRP A 126 8.14 9.27 13.70
C TRP A 126 8.93 8.89 14.95
N ASN A 127 8.66 9.55 16.08
CA ASN A 127 9.32 9.29 17.37
C ASN A 127 8.60 8.30 18.26
N GLU A 128 7.38 7.93 17.90
CA GLU A 128 6.61 6.99 18.70
C GLU A 128 7.05 5.55 18.40
N PRO A 129 6.98 4.63 19.37
CA PRO A 129 7.11 3.20 19.10
C PRO A 129 6.06 2.70 18.10
N GLY A 130 6.45 1.68 17.33
CA GLY A 130 5.59 0.91 16.44
C GLY A 130 6.04 0.94 14.98
N MET A 131 5.37 0.14 14.16
CA MET A 131 5.70 0.00 12.75
C MET A 131 5.56 1.32 11.98
N LYS A 132 6.51 1.61 11.09
CA LYS A 132 6.52 2.80 10.22
C LYS A 132 6.20 2.44 8.78
N VAL A 133 5.55 3.37 8.08
CA VAL A 133 5.14 3.21 6.69
C VAL A 133 5.73 4.34 5.85
N PHE A 134 6.64 3.99 4.96
CA PHE A 134 7.28 4.90 3.99
C PHE A 134 8.11 4.08 2.98
N HIS A 135 8.69 4.71 1.96
CA HIS A 135 9.28 3.96 0.83
C HIS A 135 10.77 3.68 1.00
N VAL A 136 11.58 4.70 1.24
CA VAL A 136 13.03 4.54 1.40
C VAL A 136 13.54 5.47 2.50
N PRO A 137 14.31 4.95 3.47
CA PRO A 137 14.96 5.79 4.48
C PRO A 137 15.81 6.88 3.82
N GLN A 138 15.87 8.05 4.45
CA GLN A 138 16.74 9.19 4.08
C GLN A 138 16.42 9.91 2.76
N VAL A 139 15.63 9.32 1.87
CA VAL A 139 15.41 9.88 0.52
C VAL A 139 13.93 9.98 0.16
N ASP A 140 13.09 9.05 0.61
CA ASP A 140 11.67 8.96 0.24
C ASP A 140 10.80 8.53 1.43
N GLN A 141 10.66 9.46 2.39
CA GLN A 141 9.88 9.29 3.62
C GLN A 141 8.47 9.90 3.54
N GLN A 142 8.05 10.36 2.37
CA GLN A 142 6.74 10.98 2.19
C GLN A 142 5.64 9.91 2.21
N THR A 143 4.71 10.06 3.16
CA THR A 143 3.66 9.08 3.41
C THR A 143 2.40 9.78 3.88
N SER A 144 1.24 9.22 3.54
CA SER A 144 -0.07 9.66 4.03
C SER A 144 -0.32 9.29 5.50
N CYS A 145 0.41 8.31 6.03
CA CYS A 145 0.28 7.83 7.40
C CYS A 145 1.65 7.28 7.87
N VAL A 146 2.19 7.84 8.96
CA VAL A 146 3.54 7.48 9.44
C VAL A 146 3.54 6.12 10.12
N LYS A 147 2.55 5.85 10.97
CA LYS A 147 2.44 4.58 11.69
C LYS A 147 1.53 3.63 10.91
N PHE A 148 1.89 2.35 10.87
CA PHE A 148 1.04 1.35 10.24
C PHE A 148 -0.36 1.29 10.88
N THR A 149 -0.45 1.40 12.21
CA THR A 149 -1.74 1.51 12.90
C THR A 149 -2.56 2.76 12.52
N GLN A 150 -1.95 3.85 12.06
CA GLN A 150 -2.70 5.00 11.53
C GLN A 150 -3.33 4.64 10.18
N CYS A 151 -2.56 4.05 9.28
CA CYS A 151 -3.06 3.57 7.98
C CYS A 151 -4.23 2.59 8.18
N LEU A 152 -4.05 1.58 9.05
CA LEU A 152 -5.09 0.60 9.35
C LEU A 152 -6.34 1.23 9.97
N ARG A 153 -6.21 2.26 10.82
CA ARG A 153 -7.37 2.95 11.40
C ARG A 153 -8.16 3.70 10.34
N GLU A 154 -7.50 4.31 9.37
CA GLU A 154 -8.16 4.97 8.24
C GLU A 154 -8.97 3.95 7.41
N LEU A 155 -8.35 2.81 7.06
CA LEU A 155 -9.02 1.72 6.35
C LEU A 155 -10.18 1.12 7.15
N ASN A 156 -9.99 0.90 8.46
CA ASN A 156 -11.02 0.34 9.33
C ASN A 156 -12.20 1.29 9.51
N ALA A 157 -11.92 2.60 9.66
CA ALA A 157 -12.96 3.62 9.74
C ALA A 157 -13.74 3.75 8.42
N TRP A 158 -13.07 3.59 7.28
CA TRP A 158 -13.75 3.49 5.98
C TRP A 158 -14.65 2.25 5.91
N SER A 159 -14.13 1.10 6.36
CA SER A 159 -14.89 -0.16 6.43
C SER A 159 -16.15 -0.01 7.29
N ASP A 160 -16.06 0.63 8.47
CA ASP A 160 -17.20 0.89 9.35
C ASP A 160 -18.31 1.70 8.68
N ARG A 161 -17.94 2.65 7.81
CA ARG A 161 -18.89 3.50 7.09
C ARG A 161 -19.48 2.85 5.83
N ASN A 162 -18.93 1.71 5.39
CA ASN A 162 -19.31 1.03 4.16
C ASN A 162 -19.71 -0.43 4.44
N PRO A 163 -20.78 -0.68 5.22
CA PRO A 163 -21.20 -2.04 5.52
C PRO A 163 -21.51 -2.82 4.22
N GLY A 164 -21.01 -4.05 4.13
CA GLY A 164 -21.16 -4.88 2.92
C GLY A 164 -20.18 -4.54 1.80
N HIS A 165 -19.16 -3.72 2.03
CA HIS A 165 -18.10 -3.52 1.05
C HIS A 165 -17.41 -4.85 0.69
N LEU A 166 -16.96 -4.99 -0.56
CA LEU A 166 -16.09 -6.11 -0.96
C LEU A 166 -14.84 -6.17 -0.08
N PRO A 167 -14.33 -7.36 0.28
CA PRO A 167 -13.04 -7.50 0.94
C PRO A 167 -11.96 -6.75 0.15
N PHE A 168 -11.05 -6.10 0.86
CA PHE A 168 -9.83 -5.55 0.25
C PHE A 168 -8.60 -6.21 0.88
N MET A 169 -7.66 -6.54 0.02
CA MET A 169 -6.39 -7.15 0.40
C MET A 169 -5.41 -6.07 0.80
N VAL A 170 -4.76 -6.27 1.96
CA VAL A 170 -3.64 -5.44 2.40
C VAL A 170 -2.38 -6.29 2.36
N VAL A 171 -1.48 -5.97 1.44
CA VAL A 171 -0.15 -6.55 1.37
C VAL A 171 0.78 -5.71 2.23
N VAL A 172 1.49 -6.39 3.11
CA VAL A 172 2.53 -5.81 3.95
C VAL A 172 3.88 -6.24 3.38
N GLU A 173 4.60 -5.31 2.79
CA GLU A 173 5.97 -5.50 2.35
C GLU A 173 6.93 -5.17 3.49
N ILE A 174 7.53 -6.21 4.04
CA ILE A 174 8.53 -6.06 5.09
C ILE A 174 9.79 -5.47 4.50
N LYS A 175 10.25 -4.36 5.09
CA LYS A 175 11.51 -3.71 4.72
C LYS A 175 12.53 -3.87 5.83
N ASP A 176 13.65 -4.47 5.48
CA ASP A 176 14.78 -4.72 6.38
C ASP A 176 16.15 -4.60 5.71
N ILE A 177 16.15 -4.14 4.45
CA ILE A 177 17.34 -3.94 3.63
C ILE A 177 17.35 -2.53 3.02
N ASP A 178 18.54 -1.93 2.96
CA ASP A 178 18.77 -0.64 2.31
C ASP A 178 19.10 -0.84 0.83
N VAL A 179 18.06 -0.96 0.01
CA VAL A 179 18.21 -1.16 -1.44
C VAL A 179 18.84 0.04 -2.14
N MET A 180 18.75 1.23 -1.55
CA MET A 180 19.30 2.47 -2.11
C MET A 180 20.73 2.72 -1.64
N ASN A 181 21.30 1.86 -0.79
CA ASN A 181 22.67 1.94 -0.27
C ASN A 181 23.03 3.37 0.18
N THR A 182 22.16 3.95 1.00
CA THR A 182 22.25 5.33 1.51
C THR A 182 23.40 5.50 2.49
N ASP A 183 23.99 6.71 2.56
CA ASP A 183 25.09 7.06 3.48
C ASP A 183 24.72 8.36 4.25
N PRO A 184 24.63 8.35 5.59
CA PRO A 184 24.87 7.22 6.51
C PRO A 184 23.93 6.04 6.25
N HIS A 185 24.31 4.80 6.56
CA HIS A 185 23.35 3.70 6.42
C HIS A 185 22.19 3.83 7.42
N PRO A 186 20.95 3.52 7.02
CA PRO A 186 19.81 3.59 7.91
C PRO A 186 19.91 2.44 8.92
N PRO A 187 19.40 2.63 10.15
CA PRO A 187 19.44 1.62 11.21
C PRO A 187 18.45 0.46 10.97
N LEU A 188 18.56 -0.20 9.82
CA LEU A 188 17.79 -1.38 9.47
C LEU A 188 18.30 -2.60 10.23
N SER A 189 17.40 -3.51 10.55
CA SER A 189 17.73 -4.78 11.17
C SER A 189 16.88 -5.86 10.51
N PRO A 190 17.46 -7.03 10.19
CA PRO A 190 16.69 -8.17 9.71
C PRO A 190 15.53 -8.46 10.67
N TRP A 191 14.35 -8.73 10.12
CA TRP A 191 13.18 -8.98 10.95
C TRP A 191 13.34 -10.29 11.74
N GLY A 192 13.08 -10.22 13.04
CA GLY A 192 13.05 -11.39 13.91
C GLY A 192 11.61 -11.77 14.30
N PRO A 193 11.42 -12.94 14.95
CA PRO A 193 10.09 -13.38 15.43
C PRO A 193 9.35 -12.32 16.28
N GLY A 194 10.09 -11.51 17.05
CA GLY A 194 9.50 -10.41 17.82
C GLY A 194 8.89 -9.30 16.96
N ASP A 195 9.45 -9.03 15.77
CA ASP A 195 8.89 -8.04 14.82
C ASP A 195 7.61 -8.56 14.19
N TYR A 196 7.59 -9.83 13.76
CA TYR A 196 6.37 -10.47 13.23
C TYR A 196 5.25 -10.52 14.27
N ASN A 197 5.55 -10.85 15.54
CA ASN A 197 4.56 -10.83 16.62
C ASN A 197 4.02 -9.41 16.88
N ARG A 198 4.87 -8.39 16.78
CA ARG A 198 4.43 -6.98 16.90
C ARG A 198 3.55 -6.57 15.73
N LEU A 199 3.90 -6.98 14.50
CA LEU A 199 3.09 -6.72 13.31
C LEU A 199 1.69 -7.33 13.47
N ASP A 200 1.59 -8.61 13.84
CA ASP A 200 0.31 -9.28 14.09
C ASP A 200 -0.49 -8.58 15.20
N ALA A 201 0.17 -8.21 16.31
CA ALA A 201 -0.47 -7.49 17.40
C ALA A 201 -1.01 -6.11 16.97
N GLU A 202 -0.26 -5.34 16.18
CA GLU A 202 -0.72 -4.05 15.64
C GLU A 202 -1.94 -4.24 14.74
N ILE A 203 -1.90 -5.22 13.82
CA ILE A 203 -3.02 -5.53 12.91
C ILE A 203 -4.28 -5.88 13.72
N ARG A 204 -4.16 -6.83 14.65
CA ARG A 204 -5.29 -7.29 15.48
C ARG A 204 -5.83 -6.18 16.38
N SER A 205 -4.96 -5.30 16.89
CA SER A 205 -5.38 -4.18 17.76
C SER A 205 -6.26 -3.16 17.05
N VAL A 206 -6.18 -3.07 15.72
CA VAL A 206 -6.93 -2.09 14.93
C VAL A 206 -8.09 -2.72 14.17
N VAL A 207 -7.84 -3.83 13.46
CA VAL A 207 -8.83 -4.44 12.55
C VAL A 207 -9.76 -5.40 13.30
N GLY A 208 -9.27 -6.06 14.35
CA GLY A 208 -10.06 -6.91 15.23
C GLY A 208 -10.77 -8.05 14.48
N ASN A 209 -12.08 -8.13 14.64
CA ASN A 209 -12.93 -9.21 14.13
C ASN A 209 -13.29 -9.11 12.64
N LYS A 210 -12.78 -8.10 11.93
CA LYS A 210 -12.98 -7.94 10.48
C LYS A 210 -11.90 -8.63 9.64
N LEU A 211 -10.90 -9.21 10.28
CA LEU A 211 -9.86 -9.98 9.60
C LEU A 211 -10.44 -11.28 9.04
N ILE A 212 -10.01 -11.63 7.84
CA ILE A 212 -10.11 -13.00 7.31
C ILE A 212 -8.74 -13.62 7.52
N THR A 213 -8.63 -14.57 8.44
CA THR A 213 -7.38 -15.21 8.82
C THR A 213 -7.22 -16.57 8.13
N PRO A 214 -6.00 -17.13 8.06
CA PRO A 214 -5.78 -18.50 7.61
C PRO A 214 -6.66 -19.53 8.34
N ASP A 215 -6.91 -19.34 9.64
CA ASP A 215 -7.75 -20.24 10.44
C ASP A 215 -9.22 -20.15 10.02
N ASP A 216 -9.70 -18.96 9.65
CA ASP A 216 -11.07 -18.77 9.13
C ASP A 216 -11.26 -19.49 7.80
N VAL A 217 -10.26 -19.42 6.91
CA VAL A 217 -10.29 -20.09 5.60
C VAL A 217 -10.12 -21.61 5.74
N GLN A 218 -9.23 -22.07 6.63
CA GLN A 218 -9.04 -23.49 6.87
C GLN A 218 -10.27 -24.15 7.51
N GLY A 219 -10.93 -23.49 8.46
CA GLY A 219 -12.12 -24.00 9.14
C GLY A 219 -11.90 -25.38 9.76
N LYS A 220 -12.62 -26.38 9.26
CA LYS A 220 -12.54 -27.78 9.75
C LYS A 220 -11.67 -28.69 8.90
N TYR A 221 -11.06 -28.17 7.84
CA TYR A 221 -10.18 -28.97 6.99
C TYR A 221 -8.87 -29.30 7.71
N PRO A 222 -8.23 -30.45 7.39
CA PRO A 222 -6.96 -30.83 8.01
C PRO A 222 -5.82 -29.83 7.75
N THR A 223 -5.86 -29.13 6.62
CA THR A 223 -4.89 -28.09 6.25
C THR A 223 -5.58 -26.97 5.49
N LEU A 224 -5.00 -25.76 5.52
CA LEU A 224 -5.44 -24.63 4.70
C LEU A 224 -5.45 -24.98 3.20
N GLU A 225 -4.44 -25.70 2.72
CA GLU A 225 -4.37 -26.13 1.32
C GLU A 225 -5.59 -27.00 0.93
N ALA A 226 -6.00 -27.92 1.80
CA ALA A 226 -7.17 -28.76 1.57
C ALA A 226 -8.45 -27.92 1.49
N ALA A 227 -8.61 -26.92 2.37
CA ALA A 227 -9.76 -26.02 2.33
C ALA A 227 -9.83 -25.24 1.02
N VAL A 228 -8.71 -24.63 0.60
CA VAL A 228 -8.64 -23.79 -0.61
C VAL A 228 -8.93 -24.60 -1.88
N LYS A 229 -8.47 -25.86 -1.97
CA LYS A 229 -8.73 -26.71 -3.14
C LYS A 229 -10.19 -27.16 -3.25
N ASP A 230 -10.85 -27.40 -2.12
CA ASP A 230 -12.21 -27.96 -2.09
C ASP A 230 -13.30 -26.88 -2.18
N ASN A 231 -13.14 -25.76 -1.45
CA ASN A 231 -14.15 -24.72 -1.34
C ASN A 231 -13.76 -23.36 -1.95
N GLY A 232 -12.50 -23.19 -2.34
CA GLY A 232 -11.95 -21.86 -2.62
C GLY A 232 -11.86 -21.01 -1.34
N CYS A 233 -11.77 -19.70 -1.53
CA CYS A 233 -11.94 -18.67 -0.51
C CYS A 233 -12.69 -17.54 -1.16
#